data_AF-A0A553K0U2-F1
#
_entry.id   AF-A0A553K0U2-F1
#
_cell.length_a   1.000
_cell.length_b   1.000
_cell.length_c   1.000
_cell.angle_alpha   90.00
_cell.angle_beta   90.00
_cell.angle_gamma   90.00
#
_symmetry.space_group_name_H-M   'P 1'
#
loop_
_entity.id
_entity.type
_entity.pdbx_description
1 polymer ?
#
loop_
_entity_poly.entity_id
_entity_poly.type
_entity_poly.pdbx_seq_one_letter_code
_entity_poly.pdbx_strand_id
1 'polypeptide(L)'
;MDPSSSPAPTLPPGDLYTTPGYHSVNGREWFTQCEPYSQTMRCTTDIWATQVVFEGGAYVHKHGWHFNNLTYLPLMTRQAWVGNPLGVTGTWTSSEGRTWRTECDTPATGRNGCRSYIWSKVVQAEPLGHGRYDYQQRWEWVFNNLVRFKA
;
A
#
# COMPACT_ATOMS: atom_id res chain seq x y z
N MET A 1 33.91 -11.73 17.32
CA MET A 1 32.55 -12.26 17.13
C MET A 1 31.81 -11.25 16.28
N ASP A 2 32.01 -11.28 14.97
CA ASP A 2 31.22 -10.49 14.01
C ASP A 2 29.85 -11.17 13.83
N PRO A 3 28.73 -10.44 13.81
CA PRO A 3 27.46 -11.04 13.47
C PRO A 3 27.47 -11.33 11.97
N SER A 4 27.42 -12.63 11.64
CA SER A 4 27.25 -13.14 10.28
C SER A 4 26.00 -12.50 9.65
N SER A 5 26.22 -11.63 8.67
CA SER A 5 25.16 -11.11 7.81
C SER A 5 24.72 -12.23 6.87
N SER A 6 23.56 -12.84 7.16
CA SER A 6 22.90 -13.73 6.22
C SER A 6 22.59 -12.96 4.94
N PRO A 7 22.96 -13.45 3.73
CA PRO A 7 22.67 -12.74 2.50
C PRO A 7 21.15 -12.64 2.31
N ALA A 8 20.67 -11.40 2.12
CA ALA A 8 19.27 -11.18 1.78
C ALA A 8 18.94 -11.90 0.46
N PRO A 9 17.82 -12.63 0.39
CA PRO A 9 17.44 -13.33 -0.83
C PRO A 9 17.33 -12.36 -2.01
N THR A 10 17.90 -12.73 -3.15
CA THR A 10 17.80 -11.95 -4.39
C THR A 10 16.36 -11.98 -4.88
N LEU A 11 15.70 -10.82 -4.86
CA LEU A 11 14.35 -10.67 -5.37
C LEU A 11 14.37 -10.80 -6.91
N PRO A 12 13.41 -11.52 -7.53
CA PRO A 12 13.27 -11.51 -8.99
C PRO A 12 13.09 -10.08 -9.50
N PRO A 13 13.28 -9.78 -10.80
CA PRO A 13 12.95 -8.47 -11.38
C PRO A 13 11.51 -8.12 -11.00
N GLY A 14 11.39 -7.24 -10.01
CA GLY A 14 10.13 -6.85 -9.42
C GLY A 14 9.60 -5.60 -10.10
N ASP A 15 8.36 -5.27 -9.80
CA ASP A 15 7.86 -3.94 -10.06
C ASP A 15 8.24 -2.97 -8.93
N LEU A 16 7.78 -1.73 -9.07
CA LEU A 16 7.91 -0.67 -8.08
C LEU A 16 7.59 -1.15 -6.64
N TYR A 17 6.58 -2.01 -6.47
CA TYR A 17 6.10 -2.42 -5.16
C TYR A 17 6.89 -3.56 -4.50
N THR A 18 7.90 -4.09 -5.19
CA THR A 18 8.61 -5.30 -4.77
C THR A 18 10.12 -5.20 -4.88
N THR A 19 10.64 -4.15 -5.49
CA THR A 19 12.09 -3.91 -5.63
C THR A 19 12.50 -2.80 -4.68
N PRO A 20 13.41 -3.01 -3.70
CA PRO A 20 13.89 -1.94 -2.84
C PRO A 20 14.65 -0.84 -3.59
N GLY A 21 14.56 0.39 -3.12
CA GLY A 21 15.31 1.55 -3.61
C GLY A 21 14.43 2.73 -3.99
N TYR A 22 15.07 3.73 -4.60
CA TYR A 22 14.37 4.86 -5.23
C TYR A 22 13.98 4.50 -6.66
N HIS A 23 12.82 4.96 -7.09
CA HIS A 23 12.30 4.76 -8.44
C HIS A 23 11.70 6.04 -8.98
N SER A 24 11.92 6.31 -10.26
CA SER A 24 11.17 7.33 -11.00
C SER A 24 10.28 6.63 -12.02
N VAL A 25 8.96 6.67 -11.80
CA VAL A 25 7.96 5.96 -12.61
C VAL A 25 6.80 6.89 -12.90
N ASN A 26 6.47 7.06 -14.20
CA ASN A 26 5.40 7.93 -14.69
C ASN A 26 5.52 9.39 -14.18
N GLY A 27 6.75 9.92 -14.12
CA GLY A 27 7.02 11.28 -13.66
C GLY A 27 6.81 11.49 -12.15
N ARG A 28 6.82 10.42 -11.37
CA ARG A 28 6.71 10.45 -9.90
C ARG A 28 7.88 9.74 -9.27
N GLU A 29 8.31 10.25 -8.14
CA GLU A 29 9.35 9.65 -7.31
C GLU A 29 8.72 8.71 -6.29
N TRP A 30 9.33 7.55 -6.14
CA TRP A 30 8.89 6.48 -5.27
C TRP A 30 10.06 5.93 -4.49
N PHE A 31 9.77 5.36 -3.32
CA PHE A 31 10.76 4.71 -2.49
C PHE A 31 10.18 3.42 -1.94
N THR A 32 10.87 2.30 -2.15
CA THR A 32 10.44 1.00 -1.65
C THR A 32 11.50 0.42 -0.72
N GLN A 33 11.07 -0.14 0.40
CA GLN A 33 11.91 -0.91 1.32
C GLN A 33 11.24 -2.23 1.62
N CYS A 34 12.02 -3.30 1.82
CA CYS A 34 11.48 -4.61 2.15
C CYS A 34 12.13 -5.18 3.40
N GLU A 35 11.32 -5.84 4.21
CA GLU A 35 11.72 -6.53 5.43
C GLU A 35 11.21 -7.97 5.47
N PRO A 36 11.91 -8.90 6.15
CA PRO A 36 11.34 -10.18 6.51
C PRO A 36 10.05 -9.99 7.33
N TYR A 37 9.00 -10.76 7.01
CA TYR A 37 7.73 -10.68 7.71
C TYR A 37 7.08 -12.07 7.79
N SER A 38 7.15 -12.68 8.98
CA SER A 38 6.65 -14.04 9.21
C SER A 38 7.23 -15.03 8.17
N GLN A 39 6.38 -15.72 7.41
CA GLN A 39 6.76 -16.68 6.37
C GLN A 39 6.91 -16.06 4.97
N THR A 40 6.91 -14.72 4.86
CA THR A 40 7.11 -13.99 3.60
C THR A 40 8.08 -12.81 3.79
N MET A 41 8.24 -12.00 2.74
CA MET A 41 8.80 -10.65 2.83
C MET A 41 7.69 -9.64 2.57
N ARG A 42 7.76 -8.52 3.26
CA ARG A 42 6.85 -7.40 3.09
C ARG A 42 7.64 -6.18 2.61
N CYS A 43 7.10 -5.47 1.64
CA CYS A 43 7.67 -4.24 1.14
C CYS A 43 6.74 -3.07 1.42
N THR A 44 7.28 -1.96 1.91
CA THR A 44 6.60 -0.67 2.03
C THR A 44 7.01 0.19 0.85
N THR A 45 6.03 0.75 0.14
CA THR A 45 6.27 1.73 -0.92
C THR A 45 5.68 3.07 -0.53
N ASP A 46 6.53 4.09 -0.56
CA ASP A 46 6.18 5.49 -0.39
C ASP A 46 6.23 6.22 -1.73
N ILE A 47 5.44 7.30 -1.83
CA ILE A 47 5.42 8.20 -2.97
C ILE A 47 5.78 9.62 -2.52
N TRP A 48 6.63 10.30 -3.29
CA TRP A 48 6.91 11.71 -3.06
C TRP A 48 5.77 12.54 -3.66
N ALA A 49 5.02 13.23 -2.79
CA ALA A 49 3.87 13.99 -3.22
C ALA A 49 3.54 15.14 -2.27
N THR A 50 2.71 16.06 -2.75
CA THR A 50 1.97 16.99 -1.89
C THR A 50 0.62 16.39 -1.57
N GLN A 51 0.35 16.11 -0.29
CA GLN A 51 -0.97 15.71 0.21
C GLN A 51 -1.60 16.85 1.00
N VAL A 52 -2.92 17.00 0.93
CA VAL A 52 -3.65 17.91 1.81
C VAL A 52 -4.20 17.12 2.98
N VAL A 53 -3.88 17.54 4.20
CA VAL A 53 -4.37 16.94 5.43
C VAL A 53 -5.20 17.94 6.22
N PHE A 54 -6.14 17.44 7.03
CA PHE A 54 -6.88 18.27 7.96
C PHE A 54 -6.26 18.15 9.36
N GLU A 55 -5.55 19.18 9.81
CA GLU A 55 -4.87 19.22 11.10
C GLU A 55 -5.11 20.57 11.79
N GLY A 56 -5.34 20.55 13.11
CA GLY A 56 -5.54 21.77 13.88
C GLY A 56 -6.74 22.62 13.44
N GLY A 57 -7.74 22.00 12.80
CA GLY A 57 -8.92 22.71 12.28
C GLY A 57 -8.74 23.36 10.90
N ALA A 58 -7.60 23.13 10.23
CA ALA A 58 -7.30 23.71 8.92
C ALA A 58 -6.83 22.64 7.92
N TYR A 59 -6.99 22.94 6.63
CA TYR A 59 -6.40 22.16 5.55
C TYR A 59 -4.98 22.64 5.28
N VAL A 60 -4.02 21.71 5.36
CA VAL A 60 -2.59 22.00 5.25
C VAL A 60 -1.97 21.12 4.17
N HIS A 61 -1.18 21.74 3.30
CA HIS A 61 -0.38 21.03 2.29
C HIS A 61 0.88 20.48 2.94
N LYS A 62 1.07 19.16 2.87
CA LYS A 62 2.27 18.45 3.31
C LYS A 62 3.00 17.87 2.11
N HIS A 63 4.18 18.37 1.87
CA HIS A 63 5.08 17.88 0.84
C HIS A 63 6.09 16.89 1.44
N GLY A 64 6.23 15.72 0.83
CA GLY A 64 7.21 14.73 1.30
C GLY A 64 6.89 13.31 0.84
N TRP A 65 7.57 12.35 1.47
CA TRP A 65 7.29 10.93 1.33
C TRP A 65 6.01 10.57 2.08
N HIS A 66 5.08 9.95 1.38
CA HIS A 66 3.82 9.47 1.95
C HIS A 66 3.63 8.00 1.62
N PHE A 67 3.09 7.26 2.59
CA PHE A 67 2.73 5.86 2.40
C PHE A 67 1.78 5.68 1.22
N ASN A 68 2.15 4.79 0.29
CA ASN A 68 1.28 4.36 -0.80
C ASN A 68 0.67 2.99 -0.49
N ASN A 69 1.50 1.97 -0.22
CA ASN A 69 1.01 0.64 0.13
C ASN A 69 2.08 -0.26 0.77
N LEU A 70 1.60 -1.34 1.38
CA LEU A 70 2.38 -2.53 1.72
C LEU A 70 2.18 -3.61 0.65
N THR A 71 3.21 -4.40 0.38
CA THR A 71 3.15 -5.56 -0.52
C THR A 71 3.73 -6.79 0.16
N TYR A 72 2.95 -7.86 0.25
CA TYR A 72 3.42 -9.18 0.65
C TYR A 72 3.89 -9.95 -0.59
N LEU A 73 5.16 -10.30 -0.60
CA LEU A 73 5.82 -10.93 -1.75
C LEU A 73 5.30 -12.35 -2.03
N PRO A 74 5.42 -12.85 -3.28
CA PRO A 74 4.93 -14.16 -3.71
C PRO A 74 5.79 -15.33 -3.21
N LEU A 75 6.05 -15.39 -1.91
CA LEU A 75 6.77 -16.48 -1.24
C LEU A 75 5.82 -17.52 -0.65
N MET A 76 4.56 -17.15 -0.39
CA MET A 76 3.54 -18.00 0.20
C MET A 76 2.44 -18.35 -0.82
N THR A 77 1.94 -19.58 -0.77
CA THR A 77 0.83 -20.03 -1.62
C THR A 77 -0.50 -19.43 -1.17
N ARG A 78 -1.50 -19.40 -2.06
CA ARG A 78 -2.86 -18.97 -1.68
C ARG A 78 -3.43 -19.76 -0.49
N GLN A 79 -3.17 -21.07 -0.46
CA GLN A 79 -3.64 -21.92 0.64
C GLN A 79 -3.08 -21.47 2.00
N ALA A 80 -1.84 -20.96 2.04
CA ALA A 80 -1.25 -20.44 3.26
C ALA A 80 -1.90 -19.12 3.73
N TRP A 81 -2.69 -18.46 2.88
CA TRP A 81 -3.41 -17.21 3.18
C TRP A 81 -4.89 -17.39 3.50
N VAL A 82 -5.46 -18.60 3.41
CA VAL A 82 -6.92 -18.82 3.49
C VAL A 82 -7.57 -18.32 4.80
N GLY A 83 -6.81 -18.29 5.90
CA GLY A 83 -7.27 -17.76 7.19
C GLY A 83 -6.99 -16.27 7.40
N ASN A 84 -6.33 -15.60 6.45
CA ASN A 84 -5.96 -14.20 6.54
C ASN A 84 -6.84 -13.37 5.58
N PRO A 85 -7.61 -12.39 6.09
CA PRO A 85 -8.56 -11.64 5.28
C PRO A 85 -7.91 -10.70 4.26
N LEU A 86 -6.58 -10.52 4.29
CA LEU A 86 -5.83 -9.81 3.25
C LEU A 86 -5.63 -10.67 1.98
N GLY A 87 -5.75 -12.00 2.09
CA GLY A 87 -5.59 -12.95 0.98
C GLY A 87 -6.89 -13.58 0.49
N VAL A 88 -8.05 -13.10 0.96
CA VAL A 88 -9.37 -13.63 0.63
C VAL A 88 -10.31 -12.48 0.31
N THR A 89 -11.09 -12.60 -0.76
CA THR A 89 -12.08 -11.58 -1.12
C THR A 89 -13.15 -11.46 -0.04
N GLY A 90 -13.46 -10.23 0.39
CA GLY A 90 -14.48 -9.97 1.40
C GLY A 90 -14.32 -8.62 2.08
N THR A 91 -15.22 -8.34 3.01
CA THR A 91 -15.19 -7.15 3.88
C THR A 91 -15.10 -7.62 5.33
N TRP A 92 -14.29 -6.94 6.12
CA TRP A 92 -14.05 -7.31 7.52
C TRP A 92 -13.71 -6.08 8.36
N THR A 93 -13.84 -6.21 9.67
CA THR A 93 -13.42 -5.20 10.63
C THR A 93 -12.25 -5.76 11.43
N SER A 94 -11.16 -5.00 11.53
CA SER A 94 -10.00 -5.42 12.31
C SER A 94 -10.25 -5.30 13.81
N SER A 95 -9.41 -5.96 14.60
CA SER A 95 -9.48 -5.90 16.07
C SER A 95 -9.46 -4.47 16.62
N GLU A 96 -8.76 -3.56 15.95
CA GLU A 96 -8.69 -2.14 16.27
C GLU A 96 -9.84 -1.30 15.68
N GLY A 97 -10.89 -1.95 15.14
CA GLY A 97 -12.11 -1.30 14.69
C GLY A 97 -12.05 -0.69 13.30
N ARG A 98 -11.00 -0.95 12.51
CA ARG A 98 -10.88 -0.41 11.15
C ARG A 98 -11.65 -1.28 10.18
N THR A 99 -12.39 -0.68 9.25
CA THR A 99 -13.17 -1.40 8.24
C THR A 99 -12.34 -1.60 6.98
N TRP A 100 -12.33 -2.82 6.45
CA TRP A 100 -11.48 -3.27 5.36
C TRP A 100 -12.27 -3.98 4.27
N ARG A 101 -11.77 -3.92 3.05
CA ARG A 101 -12.27 -4.69 1.91
C ARG A 101 -11.09 -5.28 1.15
N THR A 102 -11.14 -6.55 0.81
CA THR A 102 -10.17 -7.24 -0.04
C THR A 102 -10.86 -7.73 -1.31
N GLU A 103 -10.20 -7.57 -2.44
CA GLU A 103 -10.57 -8.18 -3.71
C GLU A 103 -9.39 -8.99 -4.25
N CYS A 104 -9.65 -10.13 -4.88
CA CYS A 104 -8.63 -11.02 -5.43
C CYS A 104 -8.96 -11.41 -6.86
N ASP A 105 -7.93 -11.68 -7.65
CA ASP A 105 -8.04 -12.17 -9.04
C ASP A 105 -8.89 -11.28 -9.96
N THR A 106 -8.91 -9.98 -9.69
CA THR A 106 -9.56 -8.95 -10.52
C THR A 106 -8.58 -8.38 -11.55
N PRO A 107 -9.05 -7.64 -12.56
CA PRO A 107 -8.15 -6.91 -13.47
C PRO A 107 -7.17 -5.97 -12.74
N ALA A 108 -7.54 -5.44 -11.57
CA ALA A 108 -6.68 -4.58 -10.77
C ALA A 108 -5.57 -5.36 -10.04
N THR A 109 -5.85 -6.59 -9.61
CA THR A 109 -4.87 -7.41 -8.87
C THR A 109 -4.01 -8.28 -9.78
N GLY A 110 -4.51 -8.61 -10.98
CA GLY A 110 -4.03 -9.72 -11.77
C GLY A 110 -4.40 -11.08 -11.15
N ARG A 111 -4.10 -12.17 -11.86
CA ARG A 111 -4.23 -13.53 -11.33
C ARG A 111 -3.19 -13.74 -10.22
N ASN A 112 -3.55 -14.48 -9.17
CA ASN A 112 -2.69 -14.76 -8.02
C ASN A 112 -2.32 -13.53 -7.18
N GLY A 113 -3.23 -12.56 -7.09
CA GLY A 113 -3.05 -11.41 -6.22
C GLY A 113 -4.34 -10.97 -5.56
N CYS A 114 -4.20 -10.26 -4.44
CA CYS A 114 -5.28 -9.56 -3.76
C CYS A 114 -4.87 -8.13 -3.46
N ARG A 115 -5.82 -7.19 -3.54
CA ARG A 115 -5.69 -5.82 -3.05
C ARG A 115 -6.65 -5.61 -1.88
N SER A 116 -6.15 -5.02 -0.80
CA SER A 116 -6.96 -4.62 0.34
C SER A 116 -7.01 -3.10 0.46
N TYR A 117 -8.19 -2.62 0.78
CA TYR A 117 -8.55 -1.24 0.95
C TYR A 117 -9.04 -1.02 2.36
N ILE A 118 -8.72 0.12 2.94
CA ILE A 118 -9.20 0.57 4.24
C ILE A 118 -10.26 1.67 4.03
N TRP A 119 -11.35 1.60 4.79
CA TRP A 119 -12.34 2.66 4.84
C TRP A 119 -11.80 3.78 5.73
N SER A 120 -11.47 4.92 5.14
CA SER A 120 -10.82 6.02 5.83
C SER A 120 -11.36 7.37 5.39
N LYS A 121 -11.19 8.37 6.26
CA LYS A 121 -11.55 9.74 5.96
C LYS A 121 -10.39 10.41 5.22
N VAL A 122 -10.62 10.81 3.98
CA VAL A 122 -9.64 11.48 3.11
C VAL A 122 -10.06 12.92 2.85
N VAL A 123 -9.10 13.78 2.50
CA VAL A 123 -9.38 15.12 1.99
C VAL A 123 -9.54 15.05 0.47
N GLN A 124 -10.71 15.42 -0.03
CA GLN A 124 -10.95 15.64 -1.46
C GLN A 124 -10.86 17.13 -1.77
N ALA A 125 -10.30 17.44 -2.93
CA ALA A 125 -10.20 18.79 -3.46
C ALA A 125 -11.21 18.95 -4.59
N GLU A 126 -12.14 19.89 -4.46
CA GLU A 126 -13.11 20.24 -5.48
C GLU A 126 -12.69 21.56 -6.15
N PRO A 127 -12.48 21.61 -7.47
CA PRO A 127 -12.03 22.82 -8.14
C PRO A 127 -13.14 23.89 -8.14
N LEU A 128 -12.82 25.09 -7.69
CA LEU A 128 -13.72 26.26 -7.68
C LEU A 128 -13.50 27.20 -8.87
N GLY A 129 -12.64 26.81 -9.82
CA GLY A 129 -12.19 27.66 -10.93
C GLY A 129 -11.05 28.61 -10.56
N HIS A 130 -10.37 29.15 -11.57
CA HIS A 130 -9.23 30.07 -11.43
C HIS A 130 -8.10 29.56 -10.49
N GLY A 131 -7.86 28.24 -10.49
CA GLY A 131 -6.81 27.62 -9.68
C GLY A 131 -7.13 27.49 -8.18
N ARG A 132 -8.36 27.82 -7.76
CA ARG A 132 -8.82 27.63 -6.37
C ARG A 132 -9.45 26.26 -6.19
N TYR A 133 -9.32 25.72 -4.97
CA TYR A 133 -9.92 24.46 -4.55
C TYR A 133 -10.70 24.68 -3.26
N ASP A 134 -11.86 24.02 -3.16
CA ASP A 134 -12.50 23.72 -1.88
C ASP A 134 -11.98 22.37 -1.38
N TYR A 135 -11.86 22.22 -0.07
CA TYR A 135 -11.40 20.98 0.55
C TYR A 135 -12.46 20.44 1.49
N GLN A 136 -12.79 19.17 1.33
CA GLN A 136 -13.78 18.50 2.15
C GLN A 136 -13.28 17.13 2.57
N GLN A 137 -13.59 16.75 3.81
CA GLN A 137 -13.28 15.41 4.29
C GLN A 137 -14.41 14.44 3.92
N ARG A 138 -14.08 13.33 3.26
CA ARG A 138 -15.04 12.28 2.86
C ARG A 138 -14.52 10.91 3.22
N TRP A 139 -15.44 10.00 3.50
CA TRP A 139 -15.09 8.59 3.72
C TRP A 139 -14.96 7.89 2.37
N GLU A 140 -13.84 7.21 2.17
CA GLU A 140 -13.50 6.51 0.92
C GLU A 140 -12.75 5.21 1.21
N TRP A 141 -12.79 4.30 0.23
CA TRP A 141 -11.94 3.10 0.22
C TRP A 141 -10.56 3.45 -0.32
N VAL A 142 -9.56 3.47 0.55
CA VAL A 142 -8.18 3.81 0.19
C VAL A 142 -7.36 2.53 0.06
N PHE A 143 -6.62 2.39 -1.05
CA PHE A 143 -5.72 1.26 -1.26
C PHE A 143 -4.64 1.22 -0.17
N ASN A 144 -4.33 0.04 0.36
CA ASN A 144 -3.39 -0.09 1.47
C ASN A 144 -2.46 -1.30 1.33
N ASN A 145 -2.96 -2.47 0.91
CA ASN A 145 -2.14 -3.69 0.84
C ASN A 145 -2.28 -4.40 -0.50
N LEU A 146 -1.19 -4.99 -0.95
CA LEU A 146 -1.14 -5.97 -2.03
C LEU A 146 -0.63 -7.30 -1.46
N VAL A 147 -1.31 -8.40 -1.73
CA VAL A 147 -0.79 -9.75 -1.49
C VAL A 147 -0.55 -10.40 -2.84
N ARG A 148 0.65 -10.94 -3.06
CA ARG A 148 0.95 -11.78 -4.22
C ARG A 148 1.15 -13.21 -3.77
N PHE A 149 0.53 -14.15 -4.46
CA PHE A 149 0.69 -15.56 -4.15
C PHE A 149 1.82 -16.16 -5.00
N LYS A 150 2.57 -17.08 -4.38
CA LYS A 150 3.43 -18.00 -5.12
C LYS A 150 2.56 -18.80 -6.09
N ALA A 151 2.99 -18.85 -7.35
CA ALA A 151 2.36 -19.64 -8.40
C ALA A 151 2.45 -21.15 -8.10
#